data_AF-A0A416VUT7-F1
#
_entry.id   AF-A0A416VUT7-F1
#
_cell.length_a   1.000
_cell.length_b   1.000
_cell.length_c   1.000
_cell.angle_alpha   90.00
_cell.angle_beta   90.00
_cell.angle_gamma   90.00
#
_symmetry.space_group_name_H-M   'P 1'
#
loop_
_entity.id
_entity.type
_entity.pdbx_description
1 polymer ?
#
loop_
_entity_poly.entity_id
_entity_poly.type
_entity_poly.pdbx_seq_one_letter_code
_entity_poly.pdbx_strand_id
1 'polypeptide(L)' 'MYTYERLRRLAIQSGIPDNKVSIGFWIKSKGLKKIKKQVDKVRKIYYVPDENTRIQIPPPSKD' A
#
# COMPACT_ATOMS: atom_id res chain seq x y z
N MET A 1 3.13 -5.82 -5.86
CA MET A 1 2.06 -5.72 -4.86
C MET A 1 2.66 -5.25 -3.55
N TYR A 2 2.01 -4.32 -2.86
CA TYR A 2 2.44 -3.82 -1.55
C TYR A 2 1.58 -4.42 -0.44
N THR A 3 2.20 -4.72 0.69
CA THR A 3 1.49 -5.06 1.93
C THR A 3 1.13 -3.79 2.70
N TYR A 4 0.12 -3.89 3.58
CA TYR A 4 -0.25 -2.76 4.44
C TYR A 4 0.92 -2.31 5.32
N GLU A 5 1.67 -3.24 5.89
CA GLU A 5 2.79 -2.94 6.80
C GLU A 5 3.89 -2.11 6.14
N ARG A 6 4.23 -2.44 4.89
CA ARG A 6 5.22 -1.66 4.13
C ARG A 6 4.74 -0.24 3.86
N LEU A 7 3.47 -0.09 3.46
CA LEU A 7 2.88 1.22 3.22
C LEU A 7 2.73 2.04 4.49
N ARG A 8 2.41 1.40 5.61
CA ARG A 8 2.39 2.04 6.93
C ARG A 8 3.76 2.61 7.30
N ARG A 9 4.85 1.86 7.12
CA ARG A 9 6.21 2.36 7.41
C ARG A 9 6.55 3.59 6.57
N LEU A 10 6.25 3.55 5.27
CA LEU A 10 6.50 4.68 4.36
C LEU A 10 5.63 5.90 4.70
N ALA A 11 4.36 5.70 5.05
CA ALA A 11 3.47 6.77 5.48
C ALA A 11 4.00 7.46 6.74
N ILE A 12 4.40 6.69 7.74
CA ILE A 12 4.95 7.21 9.00
C ILE A 12 6.26 7.97 8.73
N GLN A 13 7.16 7.45 7.88
CA GLN A 13 8.37 8.16 7.46
C GLN A 13 8.08 9.47 6.73
N SER A 14 6.91 9.57 6.09
CA SER A 14 6.44 10.80 5.42
C SER A 14 5.71 11.76 6.37
N GLY A 15 5.73 11.51 7.68
CA GLY A 15 5.07 12.34 8.69
C GLY A 15 3.57 12.08 8.89
N ILE A 16 3.02 11.01 8.30
CA ILE A 16 1.61 10.65 8.50
C ILE A 16 1.45 9.98 9.87
N PRO A 17 0.47 10.39 10.69
CA PRO A 17 0.19 9.72 11.95
C PRO A 17 -0.07 8.23 11.76
N ASP A 18 0.36 7.43 12.72
CA ASP A 18 0.12 5.98 12.72
C ASP A 18 -1.35 5.65 13.04
N ASN A 19 -2.21 5.98 12.08
CA ASN A 19 -3.64 5.83 12.15
C ASN A 19 -4.13 5.18 10.86
N LYS A 20 -4.94 4.13 10.98
CA LYS A 20 -5.43 3.35 9.82
C LYS A 20 -6.14 4.22 8.78
N VAL A 21 -6.91 5.21 9.22
CA VAL A 21 -7.66 6.12 8.35
C VAL A 21 -6.69 7.04 7.62
N SER A 22 -5.80 7.72 8.34
CA SER A 22 -4.79 8.62 7.76
C SER A 22 -3.87 7.90 6.76
N ILE A 23 -3.41 6.70 7.11
CA ILE A 23 -2.61 5.85 6.22
C ILE A 23 -3.43 5.43 5.00
N GLY A 24 -4.71 5.09 5.15
CA GLY A 24 -5.60 4.75 4.03
C GLY A 24 -5.76 5.89 3.03
N PHE A 25 -5.94 7.13 3.52
CA PHE A 25 -5.97 8.31 2.67
C PHE A 25 -4.64 8.55 1.94
N TRP A 26 -3.52 8.40 2.65
CA TRP A 26 -2.19 8.53 2.05
C TRP A 26 -1.92 7.47 0.97
N ILE A 27 -2.29 6.21 1.21
CA ILE A 27 -2.16 5.13 0.22
C ILE A 27 -2.96 5.47 -1.05
N LYS A 28 -4.20 5.96 -0.89
CA LYS A 28 -5.06 6.36 -2.00
C LYS A 28 -4.47 7.54 -2.77
N SER A 29 -3.90 8.53 -2.08
CA SER A 29 -3.27 9.70 -2.75
C SER A 29 -2.00 9.33 -3.53
N LYS A 30 -1.36 8.20 -3.20
CA LYS A 30 -0.24 7.63 -3.98
C LYS A 30 -0.70 6.76 -5.17
N GLY A 31 -1.99 6.71 -5.47
CA GLY A 31 -2.55 5.97 -6.61
C GLY A 31 -2.60 4.46 -6.42
N LEU A 32 -2.57 3.99 -5.16
CA LEU A 32 -2.64 2.58 -4.85
C LEU A 32 -4.08 2.15 -4.57
N LYS A 33 -4.52 1.08 -5.22
CA LYS A 33 -5.82 0.44 -5.03
C LYS A 33 -5.70 -0.79 -4.13
N LYS A 34 -6.63 -0.93 -3.20
CA LYS A 34 -6.75 -2.11 -2.33
C LYS A 34 -7.35 -3.27 -3.12
N ILE A 35 -6.69 -4.41 -3.10
CA ILE A 35 -7.17 -5.66 -3.70
C ILE A 35 -7.17 -6.78 -2.66
N LYS A 36 -8.10 -7.72 -2.82
CA LYS A 36 -8.17 -8.93 -2.01
C LYS A 36 -7.74 -10.10 -2.89
N LYS A 37 -6.77 -10.88 -2.41
CA LYS A 37 -6.30 -12.08 -3.11
C LYS A 37 -6.33 -13.26 -2.16
N GLN A 38 -6.86 -14.39 -2.63
CA GLN A 38 -6.77 -15.64 -1.90
C GLN A 38 -5.42 -16.30 -2.22
N VAL A 39 -4.65 -16.59 -1.17
CA VAL A 39 -3.33 -17.25 -1.25
C VAL A 39 -3.34 -18.34 -0.20
N ASP A 40 -3.09 -19.60 -0.59
CA ASP A 40 -3.09 -20.76 0.32
C ASP A 40 -4.35 -20.86 1.18
N LYS A 41 -5.52 -20.66 0.57
CA LYS A 41 -6.85 -20.60 1.23
C LYS A 41 -7.04 -19.46 2.24
N VAL A 42 -6.06 -18.56 2.39
CA VAL A 42 -6.14 -17.37 3.25
C VAL A 42 -6.40 -16.12 2.40
N ARG A 43 -7.41 -15.31 2.79
CA ARG A 43 -7.68 -14.02 2.16
C ARG A 43 -6.65 -12.98 2.65
N LYS A 44 -5.76 -12.55 1.75
CA LYS A 44 -4.77 -11.51 2.01
C LYS A 44 -5.16 -10.21 1.30
N ILE A 45 -4.83 -9.08 1.92
CA ILE A 45 -5.03 -7.75 1.36
C ILE A 45 -3.71 -7.25 0.80
N TYR A 46 -3.74 -6.81 -0.46
CA TYR A 46 -2.61 -6.17 -1.11
C TYR A 46 -3.03 -4.81 -1.66
N TYR A 47 -2.04 -4.00 -2.00
CA TYR A 47 -2.21 -2.74 -2.68
C TYR A 47 -1.43 -2.76 -3.98
N VAL A 48 -2.06 -2.32 -5.06
CA VAL A 48 -1.46 -2.28 -6.40
C VAL A 48 -1.60 -0.89 -6.99
N PRO A 49 -0.60 -0.42 -7.74
CA PRO A 49 -0.73 0.84 -8.47
C PRO A 49 -1.82 0.73 -9.51
N ASP A 50 -2.54 1.82 -9.71
CA ASP A 50 -3.38 1.98 -10.90
C ASP A 50 -2.48 2.14 -12.13
N GLU A 51 -2.84 1.52 -13.25
CA GLU A 51 -2.02 1.48 -14.47
C GLU A 51 -1.70 2.89 -15.02
N ASN A 52 -2.53 3.88 -14.69
CA ASN A 52 -2.37 5.27 -15.11
C ASN A 52 -1.70 6.18 -14.06
N THR A 53 -1.23 5.67 -12.92
CA THR A 53 -0.62 6.53 -11.88
C THR A 53 0.90 6.51 -11.94
N ARG A 54 1.51 7.70 -12.03
CA ARG A 54 2.94 7.89 -11.73
C ARG A 54 3.19 7.56 -10.25
N ILE A 55 3.72 6.37 -9.99
CA ILE A 55 3.97 5.87 -8.64
C ILE A 55 5.15 6.63 -8.05
N GLN A 56 4.96 7.26 -6.89
CA GLN A 56 6.04 7.91 -6.13
C GLN A 56 6.69 6.96 -5.10
N ILE A 57 6.12 5.76 -4.93
CA ILE A 57 6.60 4.73 -4.02
C ILE A 57 7.49 3.75 -4.81
N PRO A 58 8.73 3.48 -4.36
CA PRO A 58 9.61 2.54 -5.04
C PRO A 58 8.97 1.14 -5.11
N PRO A 59 9.26 0.36 -6.16
CA PRO A 59 8.75 -1.00 -6.29
C PRO A 59 9.12 -1.85 -5.07
N PRO A 60 8.30 -2.84 -4.68
CA PRO A 60 8.69 -3.76 -3.62
C PRO A 60 9.97 -4.48 -4.05
N SER A 61 11.01 -4.38 -3.21
CA SER A 61 12.23 -5.21 -3.31
C SER A 61 11.84 -6.66 -3.52
N LYS A 62 12.42 -7.32 -4.52
CA LYS A 62 12.40 -8.77 -4.63
C LYS A 62 13.49 -9.27 -3.69
N ASP A 63 13.11 -9.59 -2.45
CA ASP A 63 13.87 -10.56 -1.67
C ASP A 63 13.51 -11.97 -2.18
#